data_AF-A0A952U955-F1
#
_entry.id   AF-A0A952U955-F1
#
_cell.length_a   1.000
_cell.length_b   1.000
_cell.length_c   1.000
_cell.angle_alpha   90.00
_cell.angle_beta   90.00
_cell.angle_gamma   90.00
#
_symmetry.space_group_name_H-M   'P 1'
#
loop_
_entity.id
_entity.type
_entity.pdbx_description
1 polymer ?
#
loop_
_entity_poly.entity_id
_entity_poly.type
_entity_poly.pdbx_seq_one_letter_code
_entity_poly.pdbx_strand_id
1 'polypeptide(L)'
;MTIFINLAAETAPRLVISAQPSPKTPKTVGFSDPYFVAGQVIIVREADKDTVSTPDDLIGKKIGVQLGTTGAEAAKGIKDAKVSEYPTFPEAAQALANGDVDAVVNDNATSLTYILNTPDINLVVVGSAFTTENYGIAVRLDCGDLLTKVNAGLAETIASGKYAEIYRKYFGENPTAEFMPGSEGMTPEATMAATEAPTAEAATPTTEATTVPTAEATVAATATP
;
A
#
# COMPACT_ATOMS: atom_id res chain seq x y z
N MET A 1 -1.52 -1.15 10.94
CA MET A 1 -0.58 -1.07 12.08
C MET A 1 -0.41 -2.41 12.80
N THR A 2 -1.48 -3.18 13.07
CA THR A 2 -1.43 -4.48 13.78
C THR A 2 -0.60 -5.57 13.07
N ILE A 3 -0.56 -5.58 11.73
CA ILE A 3 0.16 -6.60 10.95
C ILE A 3 1.69 -6.53 11.15
N PHE A 4 2.27 -5.32 11.22
CA PHE A 4 3.72 -5.16 11.38
C PHE A 4 4.21 -5.41 12.82
N ILE A 5 3.38 -5.13 13.83
CA ILE A 5 3.70 -5.43 15.23
C ILE A 5 3.77 -6.95 15.45
N ASN A 6 2.87 -7.70 14.82
CA ASN A 6 2.93 -9.15 14.84
C ASN A 6 4.19 -9.66 14.11
N LEU A 7 4.52 -9.15 12.92
CA LEU A 7 5.73 -9.55 12.18
C LEU A 7 7.04 -9.36 12.99
N ALA A 8 7.09 -8.39 13.92
CA ALA A 8 8.25 -8.16 14.79
C ALA A 8 8.32 -9.13 15.99
N ALA A 9 7.24 -9.82 16.35
CA ALA A 9 7.20 -10.77 17.46
C ALA A 9 7.64 -12.18 17.01
N GLU A 10 8.47 -12.86 17.82
CA GLU A 10 9.02 -14.20 17.51
C GLU A 10 7.95 -15.29 17.27
N THR A 11 6.73 -15.08 17.75
CA THR A 11 5.61 -16.04 17.67
C THR A 11 4.73 -15.87 16.43
N ALA A 12 5.07 -14.99 15.49
CA ALA A 12 4.19 -14.56 14.39
C ALA A 12 4.73 -14.89 12.99
N PRO A 13 3.92 -14.70 11.92
CA PRO A 13 4.32 -15.10 10.56
C PRO A 13 5.61 -14.40 10.14
N ARG A 14 6.56 -15.17 9.59
CA ARG A 14 7.88 -14.67 9.11
C ARG A 14 7.80 -13.82 7.83
N LEU A 15 6.59 -13.65 7.29
CA LEU A 15 6.31 -13.04 6.00
C LEU A 15 4.96 -12.33 6.02
N VAL A 16 4.92 -11.09 5.52
CA VAL A 16 3.69 -10.37 5.19
C VAL A 16 3.71 -10.04 3.71
N ILE A 17 2.72 -10.52 2.99
CA ILE A 17 2.55 -10.26 1.56
C ILE A 17 1.65 -9.03 1.41
N SER A 18 2.00 -8.11 0.50
CA SER A 18 1.26 -6.87 0.20
C SER A 18 1.34 -5.79 1.28
N ALA A 19 2.53 -5.23 1.47
CA ALA A 19 2.78 -4.12 2.37
C ALA A 19 3.34 -2.91 1.61
N GLN A 20 2.75 -1.74 1.83
CA GLN A 20 3.28 -0.48 1.33
C GLN A 20 4.30 0.09 2.33
N PRO A 21 5.56 0.36 1.91
CA PRO A 21 6.49 1.13 2.73
C PRO A 21 5.90 2.50 3.04
N SER A 22 5.98 2.92 4.30
CA SER A 22 5.51 4.24 4.73
C SER A 22 6.40 4.77 5.86
N PRO A 23 6.39 6.09 6.14
CA PRO A 23 7.12 6.63 7.29
C PRO A 23 6.71 6.03 8.63
N LYS A 24 5.53 5.39 8.71
CA LYS A 24 4.98 4.74 9.91
C LYS A 24 5.39 3.27 10.02
N THR A 25 6.12 2.74 9.06
CA THR A 25 6.56 1.34 9.05
C THR A 25 7.69 1.12 10.07
N PRO A 26 7.63 0.08 10.94
CA PRO A 26 8.69 -0.16 11.91
C PRO A 26 10.05 -0.38 11.26
N LYS A 27 11.11 0.21 11.84
CA LYS A 27 12.51 0.01 11.39
C LYS A 27 13.03 -1.43 11.56
N THR A 28 12.20 -2.33 12.10
CA THR A 28 12.50 -3.75 12.35
C THR A 28 12.00 -4.67 11.24
N VAL A 29 11.59 -4.13 10.10
CA VAL A 29 11.02 -4.87 8.95
C VAL A 29 11.78 -4.46 7.69
N GLY A 30 12.25 -5.44 6.92
CA GLY A 30 12.79 -5.26 5.57
C GLY A 30 11.72 -5.44 4.50
N PHE A 31 11.87 -4.79 3.35
CA PHE A 31 10.95 -4.88 2.21
C PHE A 31 11.68 -5.42 0.98
N SER A 32 10.99 -6.27 0.22
CA SER A 32 11.45 -6.69 -1.10
C SER A 32 11.47 -5.51 -2.08
N ASP A 33 12.08 -5.74 -3.23
CA ASP A 33 11.81 -4.92 -4.41
C ASP A 33 10.29 -4.91 -4.68
N PRO A 34 9.73 -3.78 -5.17
CA PRO A 34 8.29 -3.68 -5.40
C PRO A 34 7.85 -4.72 -6.43
N TYR A 35 6.84 -5.52 -6.11
CA TYR A 35 6.30 -6.54 -7.01
C TYR A 35 5.03 -6.08 -7.74
N PHE A 36 4.40 -5.00 -7.27
CA PHE A 36 3.24 -4.39 -7.89
C PHE A 36 3.28 -2.88 -7.62
N VAL A 37 3.20 -2.10 -8.70
CA VAL A 37 3.06 -0.65 -8.61
C VAL A 37 1.57 -0.34 -8.76
N ALA A 38 0.96 0.08 -7.66
CA ALA A 38 -0.39 0.62 -7.70
C ALA A 38 -0.35 2.15 -7.80
N GLY A 39 -1.49 2.72 -8.16
CA GLY A 39 -1.64 4.15 -8.20
C GLY A 39 -3.06 4.55 -8.57
N GLN A 40 -3.39 5.80 -8.26
CA GLN A 40 -4.65 6.39 -8.68
C GLN A 40 -4.58 6.69 -10.17
N VAL A 41 -5.56 6.19 -10.91
CA VAL A 41 -5.75 6.43 -12.33
C VAL A 41 -7.02 7.22 -12.58
N ILE A 42 -7.09 7.80 -13.78
CA ILE A 42 -8.25 8.54 -14.24
C ILE A 42 -9.04 7.63 -15.18
N ILE A 43 -10.34 7.53 -14.94
CA ILE A 43 -11.29 6.82 -15.79
C ILE A 43 -12.20 7.85 -16.46
N VAL A 44 -12.37 7.72 -17.76
CA VAL A 44 -13.31 8.51 -18.56
C VAL A 44 -14.17 7.60 -19.44
N ARG A 45 -15.20 8.16 -20.07
CA ARG A 45 -15.92 7.47 -21.13
C ARG A 45 -15.00 7.28 -22.33
N GLU A 46 -15.13 6.17 -23.04
CA GLU A 46 -14.34 5.86 -24.25
C GLU A 46 -14.40 7.00 -25.28
N ALA A 47 -15.57 7.63 -25.43
CA ALA A 47 -15.76 8.78 -26.31
C ALA A 47 -14.93 10.03 -25.93
N ASP A 48 -14.52 10.13 -24.66
CA ASP A 48 -13.80 11.27 -24.08
C ASP A 48 -12.32 10.96 -23.81
N LYS A 49 -11.81 9.82 -24.27
CA LYS A 49 -10.45 9.32 -23.97
C LYS A 49 -9.31 10.30 -24.31
N ASP A 50 -9.52 11.15 -25.30
CA ASP A 50 -8.51 12.11 -25.77
C ASP A 50 -8.67 13.50 -25.12
N THR A 51 -9.59 13.65 -24.17
CA THR A 51 -9.93 14.94 -23.53
C THR A 51 -9.25 15.16 -22.18
N VAL A 52 -8.79 14.08 -21.55
CA VAL A 52 -8.17 14.07 -20.22
C VAL A 52 -7.06 13.04 -20.24
N SER A 53 -5.86 13.43 -19.82
CA SER A 53 -4.71 12.53 -19.72
C SER A 53 -3.87 12.77 -18.47
N THR A 54 -4.06 13.92 -17.82
CA THR A 54 -3.29 14.32 -16.64
C THR A 54 -4.22 14.81 -15.52
N PRO A 55 -3.74 14.86 -14.27
CA PRO A 55 -4.49 15.48 -13.17
C PRO A 55 -4.81 16.96 -13.40
N ASP A 56 -3.96 17.68 -14.14
CA ASP A 56 -4.19 19.09 -14.45
C ASP A 56 -5.40 19.27 -15.38
N ASP A 57 -5.68 18.29 -16.25
CA ASP A 57 -6.87 18.29 -17.09
C ASP A 57 -8.18 18.13 -16.27
N LEU A 58 -8.07 17.74 -14.99
CA LEU A 58 -9.21 17.60 -14.08
C LEU A 58 -9.53 18.88 -13.30
N ILE A 59 -8.74 19.94 -13.46
CA ILE A 59 -8.98 21.22 -12.78
C ILE A 59 -10.36 21.77 -13.16
N GLY A 60 -11.19 22.06 -12.16
CA GLY A 60 -12.55 22.58 -12.38
C GLY A 60 -13.59 21.54 -12.85
N LYS A 61 -13.19 20.29 -13.12
CA LYS A 61 -14.10 19.23 -13.57
C LYS A 61 -14.86 18.56 -12.41
N LYS A 62 -15.93 17.85 -12.75
CA LYS A 62 -16.66 16.98 -11.80
C LYS A 62 -15.99 15.61 -11.75
N ILE A 63 -15.58 15.20 -10.55
CA ILE A 63 -14.86 13.94 -10.34
C ILE A 63 -15.69 13.04 -9.44
N GLY A 64 -16.00 11.83 -9.91
CA GLY A 64 -16.59 10.78 -9.08
C GLY A 64 -15.50 9.98 -8.35
N VAL A 65 -15.71 9.71 -7.07
CA VAL A 65 -14.81 8.86 -6.26
C VAL A 65 -15.61 7.98 -5.33
N GLN A 66 -15.03 6.85 -4.90
CA GLN A 66 -15.59 6.09 -3.79
C GLN A 66 -15.29 6.79 -2.46
N LEU A 67 -16.29 6.87 -1.59
CA LEU A 67 -16.17 7.46 -0.26
C LEU A 67 -15.09 6.75 0.57
N GLY A 68 -14.20 7.54 1.20
CA GLY A 68 -13.23 7.05 2.17
C GLY A 68 -12.02 6.31 1.58
N THR A 69 -11.73 6.50 0.29
CA THR A 69 -10.56 5.92 -0.38
C THR A 69 -9.42 6.91 -0.57
N THR A 70 -8.22 6.40 -0.82
CA THR A 70 -7.05 7.18 -1.26
C THR A 70 -7.34 7.97 -2.54
N GLY A 71 -8.14 7.41 -3.45
CA GLY A 71 -8.64 8.11 -4.65
C GLY A 71 -9.49 9.34 -4.32
N ALA A 72 -10.34 9.29 -3.28
CA ALA A 72 -11.09 10.45 -2.83
C ALA A 72 -10.18 11.54 -2.25
N GLU A 73 -9.15 11.17 -1.50
CA GLU A 73 -8.15 12.11 -1.00
C GLU A 73 -7.36 12.74 -2.15
N ALA A 74 -6.92 11.94 -3.12
CA ALA A 74 -6.19 12.39 -4.28
C ALA A 74 -7.01 13.37 -5.14
N ALA A 75 -8.29 13.06 -5.40
CA ALA A 75 -9.19 13.93 -6.16
C ALA A 75 -9.47 15.26 -5.44
N LYS A 76 -9.55 15.28 -4.11
CA LYS A 76 -9.71 16.52 -3.32
C LYS A 76 -8.47 17.42 -3.38
N GLY A 77 -7.31 16.86 -3.68
CA GLY A 77 -6.08 17.63 -3.91
C GLY A 77 -6.06 18.38 -5.24
N ILE A 78 -6.95 18.03 -6.17
CA ILE A 78 -7.02 18.66 -7.50
C ILE A 78 -7.70 20.03 -7.37
N LYS A 79 -7.04 21.05 -7.92
CA LYS A 79 -7.49 22.43 -7.83
C LYS A 79 -8.87 22.61 -8.46
N ASP A 80 -9.76 23.29 -7.73
CA ASP A 80 -11.12 23.64 -8.17
C ASP A 80 -12.01 22.45 -8.58
N ALA A 81 -11.59 21.20 -8.30
CA ALA A 81 -12.35 20.00 -8.64
C ALA A 81 -13.65 19.90 -7.83
N LYS A 82 -14.73 19.49 -8.49
CA LYS A 82 -16.02 19.22 -7.87
C LYS A 82 -16.13 17.73 -7.59
N VAL A 83 -15.71 17.32 -6.40
CA VAL A 83 -15.68 15.90 -6.00
C VAL A 83 -17.05 15.44 -5.53
N SER A 84 -17.59 14.42 -6.20
CA SER A 84 -18.79 13.68 -5.83
C SER A 84 -18.38 12.32 -5.25
N GLU A 85 -18.71 12.09 -3.98
CA GLU A 85 -18.41 10.83 -3.30
C GLU A 85 -19.58 9.84 -3.42
N TYR A 86 -19.27 8.61 -3.79
CA TYR A 86 -20.23 7.52 -3.94
C TYR A 86 -19.95 6.41 -2.92
N PRO A 87 -20.98 5.71 -2.41
CA PRO A 87 -20.82 4.56 -1.52
C PRO A 87 -19.89 3.48 -2.07
N THR A 88 -19.94 3.21 -3.39
CA THR A 88 -19.17 2.16 -4.05
C THR A 88 -18.56 2.65 -5.36
N PHE A 89 -17.44 2.04 -5.78
CA PHE A 89 -16.84 2.33 -7.07
C PHE A 89 -17.77 2.06 -8.28
N PRO A 90 -18.54 0.95 -8.35
CA PRO A 90 -19.50 0.75 -9.42
C PRO A 90 -20.55 1.86 -9.55
N GLU A 91 -20.98 2.46 -8.44
CA GLU A 91 -21.90 3.60 -8.47
C GLU A 91 -21.23 4.85 -9.06
N ALA A 92 -19.97 5.12 -8.72
CA ALA A 92 -19.20 6.21 -9.33
C ALA A 92 -18.98 5.97 -10.84
N ALA A 93 -18.65 4.73 -11.24
CA ALA A 93 -18.48 4.36 -12.64
C ALA A 93 -19.79 4.50 -13.43
N GLN A 94 -20.93 4.13 -12.84
CA GLN A 94 -22.23 4.34 -13.47
C GLN A 94 -22.58 5.82 -13.62
N ALA A 95 -22.26 6.65 -12.63
CA ALA A 95 -22.44 8.09 -12.72
C ALA A 95 -21.59 8.72 -13.84
N LEU A 96 -20.37 8.21 -14.04
CA LEU A 96 -19.52 8.59 -15.18
C LEU A 96 -20.14 8.17 -16.51
N ALA A 97 -20.62 6.93 -16.62
CA ALA A 97 -21.29 6.44 -17.81
C ALA A 97 -22.54 7.26 -18.16
N ASN A 98 -23.26 7.75 -17.15
CA ASN A 98 -24.45 8.59 -17.31
C ASN A 98 -24.13 10.06 -17.64
N GLY A 99 -22.88 10.50 -17.50
CA GLY A 99 -22.49 11.90 -17.69
C GLY A 99 -22.71 12.80 -16.48
N ASP A 100 -22.99 12.23 -15.29
CA ASP A 100 -23.16 13.00 -14.06
C ASP A 100 -21.83 13.60 -13.57
N VAL A 101 -20.74 12.89 -13.84
CA VAL A 101 -19.35 13.31 -13.61
C VAL A 101 -18.53 13.24 -14.91
N ASP A 102 -17.46 14.01 -14.96
CA ASP A 102 -16.58 14.11 -16.13
C ASP A 102 -15.47 13.04 -16.12
N ALA A 103 -15.04 12.63 -14.93
CA ALA A 103 -14.05 11.57 -14.72
C ALA A 103 -14.31 10.84 -13.40
N VAL A 104 -13.72 9.66 -13.25
CA VAL A 104 -13.63 8.94 -11.98
C VAL A 104 -12.17 8.72 -11.63
N VAL A 105 -11.81 8.90 -10.35
CA VAL A 105 -10.48 8.58 -9.82
C VAL A 105 -10.57 7.35 -8.94
N ASN A 106 -9.74 6.34 -9.23
CA ASN A 106 -9.72 5.06 -8.51
C ASN A 106 -8.39 4.32 -8.72
N ASP A 107 -8.14 3.27 -7.93
CA ASP A 107 -6.94 2.42 -8.05
C ASP A 107 -6.84 1.74 -9.43
N ASN A 108 -5.64 1.67 -10.00
CA ASN A 108 -5.38 1.01 -11.29
C ASN A 108 -5.91 -0.42 -11.35
N ALA A 109 -5.58 -1.26 -10.34
CA ALA A 109 -5.95 -2.67 -10.32
C ALA A 109 -7.49 -2.86 -10.37
N THR A 110 -8.20 -2.17 -9.48
CA THR A 110 -9.66 -2.24 -9.37
C THR A 110 -10.33 -1.71 -10.64
N SER A 111 -9.80 -0.62 -11.21
CA SER A 111 -10.32 0.02 -12.41
C SER A 111 -10.21 -0.89 -13.64
N LEU A 112 -9.02 -1.46 -13.87
CA LEU A 112 -8.76 -2.38 -14.99
C LEU A 112 -9.61 -3.64 -14.89
N THR A 113 -9.67 -4.27 -13.70
CA THR A 113 -10.51 -5.46 -13.50
C THR A 113 -11.99 -5.15 -13.69
N TYR A 114 -12.48 -3.99 -13.25
CA TYR A 114 -13.87 -3.62 -13.44
C TYR A 114 -14.20 -3.42 -14.92
N ILE A 115 -13.44 -2.58 -15.64
CA ILE A 115 -13.64 -2.32 -17.07
C ILE A 115 -13.59 -3.62 -17.88
N LEU A 116 -12.65 -4.52 -17.57
CA LEU A 116 -12.55 -5.84 -18.21
C LEU A 116 -13.82 -6.69 -18.03
N ASN A 117 -14.44 -6.62 -16.85
CA ASN A 117 -15.65 -7.39 -16.53
C ASN A 117 -16.95 -6.67 -16.93
N THR A 118 -16.87 -5.40 -17.34
CA THR A 118 -18.02 -4.59 -17.72
C THR A 118 -17.77 -3.87 -19.04
N PRO A 119 -17.58 -4.58 -20.17
CA PRO A 119 -17.27 -3.94 -21.46
C PRO A 119 -18.39 -3.01 -21.95
N ASP A 120 -19.65 -3.29 -21.58
CA ASP A 120 -20.82 -2.56 -22.09
C ASP A 120 -20.95 -1.11 -21.58
N ILE A 121 -20.21 -0.76 -20.51
CA ILE A 121 -20.26 0.58 -19.91
C ILE A 121 -19.32 1.57 -20.62
N ASN A 122 -18.49 1.09 -21.55
CA ASN A 122 -17.65 1.90 -22.44
C ASN A 122 -16.80 2.95 -21.69
N LEU A 123 -16.10 2.50 -20.64
CA LEU A 123 -15.15 3.30 -19.90
C LEU A 123 -13.72 2.86 -20.20
N VAL A 124 -12.79 3.79 -20.05
CA VAL A 124 -11.37 3.57 -20.30
C VAL A 124 -10.52 4.29 -19.27
N VAL A 125 -9.40 3.66 -18.91
CA VAL A 125 -8.35 4.31 -18.11
C VAL A 125 -7.51 5.19 -19.03
N VAL A 126 -7.27 6.43 -18.63
CA VAL A 126 -6.47 7.40 -19.39
C VAL A 126 -5.29 7.89 -18.60
N GLY A 127 -4.24 8.25 -19.34
CA GLY A 127 -3.01 8.76 -18.77
C GLY A 127 -2.23 7.73 -17.97
N SER A 128 -1.26 8.25 -17.23
CA SER A 128 -0.44 7.51 -16.27
C SER A 128 -1.07 7.58 -14.87
N ALA A 129 -0.74 6.64 -14.00
CA ALA A 129 -1.09 6.80 -12.59
C ALA A 129 -0.42 8.06 -12.03
N PHE A 130 -1.20 8.89 -11.33
CA PHE A 130 -0.72 10.16 -10.79
C PHE A 130 -0.41 10.11 -9.28
N THR A 131 -0.60 8.95 -8.68
CA THR A 131 0.03 8.58 -7.42
C THR A 131 0.82 7.31 -7.63
N THR A 132 1.79 7.07 -6.76
CA THR A 132 2.61 5.85 -6.80
C THR A 132 2.55 5.16 -5.45
N GLU A 133 2.09 3.91 -5.46
CA GLU A 133 1.95 3.04 -4.31
C GLU A 133 2.71 1.74 -4.60
N ASN A 134 3.95 1.69 -4.11
CA ASN A 134 4.82 0.54 -4.30
C ASN A 134 4.48 -0.54 -3.26
N TYR A 135 3.96 -1.68 -3.73
CA TYR A 135 3.74 -2.84 -2.88
C TYR A 135 4.98 -3.74 -2.87
N GLY A 136 5.52 -3.95 -1.66
CA GLY A 136 6.60 -4.89 -1.38
C GLY A 136 6.14 -6.03 -0.49
N ILE A 137 6.96 -7.08 -0.45
CA ILE A 137 6.83 -8.18 0.49
C ILE A 137 7.65 -7.80 1.73
N ALA A 138 6.98 -7.71 2.87
CA ALA A 138 7.61 -7.37 4.15
C ALA A 138 8.11 -8.63 4.85
N VAL A 139 9.38 -8.59 5.25
CA VAL A 139 10.09 -9.68 5.91
C VAL A 139 10.69 -9.15 7.22
N ARG A 140 10.78 -9.98 8.26
CA ARG A 140 11.45 -9.59 9.51
C ARG A 140 12.94 -9.29 9.26
N LEU A 141 13.49 -8.27 9.92
CA LEU A 141 14.85 -7.78 9.62
C LEU A 141 15.95 -8.84 9.78
N ASP A 142 15.78 -9.79 10.70
CA ASP A 142 16.73 -10.89 10.93
C ASP A 142 16.63 -12.04 9.88
N CYS A 143 15.74 -11.92 8.90
CA CYS A 143 15.52 -12.90 7.84
C CYS A 143 16.09 -12.40 6.49
N GLY A 144 17.27 -11.78 6.49
CA GLY A 144 17.92 -11.25 5.29
C GLY A 144 18.14 -12.27 4.16
N ASP A 145 18.39 -13.53 4.50
CA ASP A 145 18.48 -14.62 3.53
C ASP A 145 17.15 -14.88 2.80
N LEU A 146 16.02 -14.74 3.51
CA LEU A 146 14.70 -14.88 2.91
C LEU A 146 14.42 -13.69 1.98
N LEU A 147 14.76 -12.48 2.41
CA LEU A 147 14.60 -11.28 1.59
C LEU A 147 15.39 -11.37 0.27
N THR A 148 16.65 -11.81 0.34
CA THR A 148 17.50 -12.04 -0.84
C THR A 148 16.86 -13.06 -1.81
N LYS A 149 16.34 -14.16 -1.28
CA LYS A 149 15.66 -15.19 -2.09
C LYS A 149 14.37 -14.67 -2.74
N VAL A 150 13.61 -13.84 -2.02
CA VAL A 150 12.40 -13.20 -2.55
C VAL A 150 12.74 -12.27 -3.72
N ASN A 151 13.73 -11.39 -3.55
CA ASN A 151 14.15 -10.48 -4.63
C ASN A 151 14.69 -11.25 -5.85
N ALA A 152 15.50 -12.30 -5.64
CA ALA A 152 15.98 -13.14 -6.73
C ALA A 152 14.83 -13.82 -7.49
N GLY A 153 13.84 -14.37 -6.78
CA GLY A 153 12.67 -14.99 -7.40
C GLY A 153 11.77 -13.99 -8.14
N LEU A 154 11.63 -12.76 -7.62
CA LEU A 154 10.93 -11.67 -8.31
C LEU A 154 11.64 -11.31 -9.62
N ALA A 155 12.96 -11.10 -9.57
CA ALA A 155 13.77 -10.79 -10.75
C ALA A 155 13.67 -11.89 -11.82
N GLU A 156 13.74 -13.17 -11.44
CA GLU A 156 13.57 -14.30 -12.37
C GLU A 156 12.16 -14.35 -12.98
N THR A 157 11.12 -14.07 -12.17
CA THR A 157 9.72 -14.05 -12.64
C THR A 157 9.47 -12.92 -13.65
N ILE A 158 10.13 -11.77 -13.46
CA ILE A 158 10.06 -10.64 -14.40
C ILE A 158 10.85 -10.98 -15.68
N ALA A 159 12.11 -11.41 -15.55
CA ALA A 159 12.99 -11.70 -16.68
C ALA A 159 12.47 -12.85 -17.58
N SER A 160 11.77 -13.82 -17.00
CA SER A 160 11.14 -14.92 -17.74
C SER A 160 9.86 -14.52 -18.49
N GLY A 161 9.34 -13.30 -18.29
CA GLY A 161 8.06 -12.85 -18.85
C GLY A 161 6.82 -13.39 -18.13
N LYS A 162 7.00 -14.27 -17.14
CA LYS A 162 5.92 -14.87 -16.35
C LYS A 162 5.13 -13.84 -15.56
N TYR A 163 5.77 -12.74 -15.16
CA TYR A 163 5.08 -11.60 -14.56
C TYR A 163 4.00 -11.04 -15.50
N ALA A 164 4.34 -10.78 -16.76
CA ALA A 164 3.39 -10.25 -17.74
C ALA A 164 2.23 -11.23 -18.01
N GLU A 165 2.50 -12.55 -18.00
CA GLU A 165 1.45 -13.57 -18.09
C GLU A 165 0.48 -13.53 -16.90
N ILE A 166 1.02 -13.41 -15.68
CA ILE A 166 0.23 -13.28 -14.46
C ILE A 166 -0.58 -11.98 -14.52
N TYR A 167 0.04 -10.86 -14.87
CA TYR A 167 -0.62 -9.56 -14.98
C TYR A 167 -1.79 -9.62 -15.98
N ARG A 168 -1.54 -10.13 -17.19
CA ARG A 168 -2.59 -10.29 -18.22
C ARG A 168 -3.72 -11.22 -17.77
N LYS A 169 -3.42 -12.27 -17.00
CA LYS A 169 -4.45 -13.16 -16.44
C LYS A 169 -5.41 -12.42 -15.52
N TYR A 170 -4.94 -11.43 -14.75
CA TYR A 170 -5.75 -10.70 -13.78
C TYR A 170 -6.33 -9.38 -14.31
N PHE A 171 -5.66 -8.73 -15.27
CA PHE A 171 -6.02 -7.40 -15.76
C PHE A 171 -6.36 -7.34 -17.25
N GLY A 172 -6.24 -8.45 -17.98
CA GLY A 172 -6.64 -8.54 -19.40
C GLY A 172 -5.66 -7.92 -20.40
N GLU A 173 -4.68 -7.14 -19.94
CA GLU A 173 -3.68 -6.46 -20.75
C GLU A 173 -2.25 -6.71 -20.25
N ASN A 174 -1.25 -6.27 -21.02
CA ASN A 174 0.14 -6.30 -20.55
C ASN A 174 0.40 -5.09 -19.64
N PRO A 175 1.22 -5.24 -18.58
CA PRO A 175 1.61 -4.11 -17.76
C PRO A 175 2.36 -3.07 -18.61
N THR A 176 2.03 -1.79 -18.44
CA THR A 176 2.83 -0.70 -19.00
C THR A 176 4.14 -0.56 -18.21
N ALA A 177 5.14 0.13 -18.78
CA ALA A 177 6.43 0.32 -18.12
C ALA A 177 6.31 0.94 -16.72
N GLU A 178 5.29 1.76 -16.49
CA GLU A 178 5.02 2.41 -15.21
C GLU A 178 4.51 1.43 -14.14
N PHE A 179 3.73 0.43 -14.55
CA PHE A 179 3.21 -0.61 -13.65
C PHE A 179 4.12 -1.84 -13.53
N MET A 180 5.29 -1.81 -14.17
CA MET A 180 6.28 -2.88 -14.07
C MET A 180 7.08 -2.79 -12.76
N PRO A 181 7.27 -3.91 -12.06
CA PRO A 181 8.22 -4.02 -10.95
C PRO A 181 9.62 -3.50 -11.34
N GLY A 182 10.19 -2.60 -10.53
CA GLY A 182 11.51 -2.02 -10.79
C GLY A 182 11.54 -0.89 -11.82
N SER A 183 10.37 -0.39 -12.26
CA SER A 183 10.27 0.93 -12.90
C SER A 183 10.70 2.02 -11.91
N GLU A 184 11.27 3.13 -12.40
CA GLU A 184 11.90 4.16 -11.56
C GLU A 184 10.92 4.72 -10.50
N GLY A 185 11.03 4.23 -9.26
CA GLY A 185 10.13 4.65 -8.18
C GLY A 185 10.58 4.26 -6.77
N MET A 186 11.71 3.56 -6.61
CA MET A 186 12.30 3.30 -5.31
C MET A 186 13.75 3.80 -5.35
N THR A 187 14.00 4.98 -4.78
CA THR A 187 15.39 5.37 -4.51
C THR A 187 15.98 4.39 -3.48
N PRO A 188 17.30 4.14 -3.52
CA PRO A 188 17.98 3.21 -2.61
C PRO A 188 17.71 3.47 -1.13
N GLU A 189 17.27 4.67 -0.75
CA GLU A 189 17.01 5.08 0.63
C GLU A 189 15.93 4.25 1.34
N ALA A 190 14.94 3.72 0.61
CA ALA A 190 13.95 2.79 1.17
C ALA A 190 14.47 1.34 1.28
N THR A 191 15.49 1.00 0.48
CA THR A 191 16.17 -0.30 0.47
C THR A 191 17.32 -0.35 1.51
N MET A 192 17.84 0.81 1.92
CA MET A 192 19.07 0.95 2.74
C MET A 192 18.87 1.07 4.25
N ALA A 193 17.64 0.97 4.80
CA ALA A 193 17.45 0.92 6.26
C ALA A 193 18.01 -0.37 6.92
N ALA A 194 18.74 -1.21 6.18
CA ALA A 194 19.25 -2.52 6.59
C ALA A 194 20.80 -2.65 6.55
N THR A 195 21.60 -1.58 6.54
CA THR A 195 23.08 -1.73 6.56
C THR A 195 23.86 -0.97 7.62
N GLU A 196 23.23 -0.25 8.55
CA GLU A 196 23.93 0.20 9.75
C GLU A 196 23.38 -0.52 10.98
N ALA A 197 24.06 -1.63 11.31
CA ALA A 197 24.02 -2.18 12.65
C ALA A 197 24.48 -1.09 13.64
N PRO A 198 23.71 -0.78 14.71
CA PRO A 198 24.23 0.10 15.73
C PRO A 198 25.42 -0.61 16.39
N THR A 199 26.59 -0.02 16.24
CA THR A 199 27.78 -0.40 16.98
C THR A 199 27.43 -0.31 18.45
N ALA A 200 27.58 -1.42 19.17
CA ALA A 200 27.30 -1.49 20.60
C ALA A 200 28.29 -0.58 21.34
N GLU A 201 27.84 0.62 21.71
CA GLU A 201 28.51 1.44 22.70
C GLU A 201 27.96 1.07 24.08
N ALA A 202 28.86 0.58 24.93
CA ALA A 202 28.57 0.04 26.24
C ALA A 202 28.05 1.13 27.19
N ALA A 203 26.86 0.93 27.75
CA ALA A 203 26.39 1.65 28.94
C ALA A 203 26.55 0.74 30.17
N THR A 204 27.45 1.15 31.06
CA THR A 204 27.73 0.59 32.39
C THR A 204 26.50 0.56 33.30
N PRO A 205 26.38 -0.40 34.25
CA PRO A 205 25.27 -0.45 35.18
C PRO A 205 25.48 0.58 36.32
N THR A 206 24.51 1.48 36.52
CA THR A 206 24.46 2.30 37.74
C THR A 206 23.34 1.77 38.63
N THR A 207 23.75 1.36 39.82
CA THR A 207 22.94 0.88 40.93
C THR A 207 22.08 2.01 41.49
N GLU A 208 20.79 1.77 41.74
CA GLU A 208 20.09 2.53 42.78
C GLU A 208 19.02 1.66 43.45
N ALA A 209 19.13 1.58 44.77
CA ALA A 209 18.28 0.83 45.67
C ALA A 209 17.09 1.69 46.09
N THR A 210 15.89 1.09 46.16
CA THR A 210 14.77 1.70 46.87
C THR A 210 14.18 0.71 47.85
N THR A 211 14.21 1.14 49.10
CA THR A 211 13.84 0.49 50.36
C THR A 211 12.35 0.19 50.50
N VAL A 212 12.04 -0.97 51.09
CA VAL A 212 10.72 -1.39 51.57
C VAL A 212 10.51 -0.88 53.01
N PRO A 213 9.36 -0.28 53.38
CA PRO A 213 9.01 -0.07 54.78
C PRO A 213 8.22 -1.25 55.35
N THR A 214 8.66 -1.72 56.52
CA THR A 214 8.05 -2.75 57.37
C THR A 214 7.07 -2.11 58.37
N ALA A 215 5.91 -2.72 58.61
CA ALA A 215 5.15 -2.56 59.84
C ALA A 215 4.34 -3.83 60.20
N GLU A 216 4.49 -4.23 61.46
CA GLU A 216 3.98 -5.40 62.22
C GLU A 216 2.44 -5.49 62.29
N ALA A 217 1.81 -6.67 62.14
CA ALA A 217 1.57 -7.80 63.06
C ALA A 217 0.42 -7.61 64.07
N THR A 218 -0.63 -8.44 63.95
CA THR A 218 -1.40 -9.00 65.09
C THR A 218 -2.15 -10.27 64.68
N VAL A 219 -1.96 -11.31 65.49
CA VAL A 219 -2.61 -12.63 65.48
C VAL A 219 -3.95 -12.57 66.22
N ALA A 220 -4.97 -13.29 65.74
CA ALA A 220 -6.00 -13.90 66.61
C ALA A 220 -6.68 -15.09 65.90
N ALA A 221 -6.59 -16.25 66.53
CA ALA A 221 -7.25 -17.50 66.18
C ALA A 221 -8.73 -17.51 66.63
N THR A 222 -9.59 -18.31 65.97
CA THR A 222 -10.57 -19.20 66.64
C THR A 222 -11.27 -20.13 65.64
N ALA A 223 -11.11 -21.43 65.93
CA ALA A 223 -12.00 -22.60 65.83
C ALA A 223 -13.26 -22.64 64.94
N THR A 224 -13.41 -23.84 64.35
CA THR A 224 -14.54 -24.56 63.72
C THR A 224 -15.87 -24.51 64.50
N PRO A 225 -17.01 -24.91 63.90
CA PRO A 225 -17.34 -26.34 63.70
C PRO A 225 -17.61 -26.78 62.24
#